data_AF-A0A1G9MMY7-F1
#
_entry.id   AF-A0A1G9MMY7-F1
#
_cell.length_a   1.000
_cell.length_b   1.000
_cell.length_c   1.000
_cell.angle_alpha   90.00
_cell.angle_beta   90.00
_cell.angle_gamma   90.00
#
_symmetry.space_group_name_H-M   'P 1'
#
loop_
_entity.id
_entity.type
_entity.pdbx_description
1 polymer ?
#
loop_
_entity_poly.entity_id
_entity_poly.type
_entity_poly.pdbx_seq_one_letter_code
_entity_poly.pdbx_strand_id
1 'polypeptide(L)'
;MKNVILIALVTITALIACSKKKESSAGASEFFSVKVDGVLWEAFPDEEFKEYNVSHSAIDGQFSIFAVAKDGSTMDLSFHSIDKIGVGNYPATENDNGTHSGVFYNPEVGGKSSDKYMSATTSEVPIQQNVVQISKIDKSDPKAYIIEGTFSPTLYAAYATNPKRTSKLTEGKFRVIYHAGGTNDPPF
;
A
#
# COMPACT_ATOMS: atom_id res chain seq x y z
N MET A 1 -11.94 54.01 47.75
CA MET A 1 -13.21 53.27 47.77
C MET A 1 -13.53 52.80 46.36
N LYS A 2 -13.62 51.46 46.19
CA LYS A 2 -14.36 50.66 45.18
C LYS A 2 -14.25 51.10 43.70
N ASN A 3 -13.41 50.43 42.90
CA ASN A 3 -13.74 49.25 42.06
C ASN A 3 -15.01 49.43 41.22
N VAL A 4 -14.91 49.32 39.88
CA VAL A 4 -15.51 48.22 39.10
C VAL A 4 -14.78 48.13 37.75
N ILE A 5 -14.04 47.04 37.55
CA ILE A 5 -13.48 46.60 36.27
C ILE A 5 -14.62 45.90 35.51
N LEU A 6 -14.90 46.34 34.29
CA LEU A 6 -15.91 45.75 33.41
C LEU A 6 -15.28 44.57 32.65
N ILE A 7 -15.48 43.35 33.14
CA ILE A 7 -15.11 42.13 32.41
C ILE A 7 -16.33 41.69 31.59
N ALA A 8 -16.21 41.78 30.27
CA ALA A 8 -17.17 41.22 29.34
C ALA A 8 -17.06 39.69 29.34
N LEU A 9 -18.07 39.02 29.89
CA LEU A 9 -18.20 37.57 29.87
C LEU A 9 -18.91 37.16 28.58
N VAL A 10 -18.15 36.79 27.55
CA VAL A 10 -18.69 36.15 26.34
C VAL A 10 -18.65 34.63 26.57
N THR A 11 -19.79 34.07 26.97
CA THR A 11 -19.98 32.62 27.02
C THR A 11 -20.16 32.08 25.61
N ILE A 12 -19.09 31.54 25.02
CA ILE A 12 -19.17 30.70 23.83
C ILE A 12 -19.48 29.27 24.30
N THR A 13 -20.77 28.93 24.31
CA THR A 13 -21.22 27.53 24.34
C THR A 13 -20.85 26.88 23.02
N ALA A 14 -19.64 26.31 22.97
CA ALA A 14 -19.27 25.37 21.91
C ALA A 14 -20.03 24.06 22.15
N LEU A 15 -21.22 23.96 21.57
CA LEU A 15 -21.84 22.69 21.23
C LEU A 15 -20.91 21.98 20.25
N ILE A 16 -20.00 21.17 20.78
CA ILE A 16 -19.30 20.15 20.01
C ILE A 16 -20.38 19.12 19.65
N ALA A 17 -21.06 19.37 18.53
CA ALA A 17 -21.80 18.35 17.81
C ALA A 17 -20.75 17.30 17.39
N CYS A 18 -20.59 16.31 18.25
CA CYS A 18 -19.86 15.10 17.96
C CYS A 18 -20.63 14.38 16.85
N SER A 19 -20.35 14.77 15.61
CA SER A 19 -20.75 14.01 14.43
C SER A 19 -20.04 12.68 14.51
N LYS A 20 -20.65 11.72 15.22
CA LYS A 20 -20.43 10.30 14.97
C LYS A 20 -20.83 10.09 13.52
N LYS A 21 -19.84 10.17 12.62
CA LYS A 21 -19.97 9.62 11.27
C LYS A 21 -20.43 8.19 11.47
N LYS A 22 -21.68 7.95 11.06
CA LYS A 22 -22.24 6.63 10.89
C LYS A 22 -21.39 5.99 9.79
N GLU A 23 -20.37 5.23 10.16
CA GLU A 23 -19.68 4.36 9.23
C GLU A 23 -20.72 3.37 8.71
N SER A 24 -21.18 3.65 7.50
CA SER A 24 -21.89 2.68 6.67
C SER A 24 -20.95 1.51 6.48
N SER A 25 -21.29 0.36 7.06
CA SER A 25 -20.62 -0.93 6.88
C SER A 25 -20.87 -1.53 5.48
N ALA A 26 -20.92 -0.67 4.45
CA ALA A 26 -21.10 -0.99 3.05
C ALA A 26 -20.27 0.04 2.26
N GLY A 27 -19.16 -0.41 1.66
CA GLY A 27 -18.35 0.41 0.75
C GLY A 27 -17.20 1.19 1.38
N ALA A 28 -16.36 0.57 2.22
CA ALA A 28 -15.02 1.13 2.35
C ALA A 28 -14.38 1.12 0.94
N SER A 29 -13.76 2.22 0.53
CA SER A 29 -13.04 2.34 -0.74
C SER A 29 -11.70 1.62 -0.65
N GLU A 30 -11.15 1.19 -1.78
CA GLU A 30 -9.76 0.75 -1.82
C GLU A 30 -8.82 1.91 -1.43
N PHE A 31 -7.66 1.57 -0.87
CA PHE A 31 -6.62 2.54 -0.56
C PHE A 31 -5.24 1.90 -0.61
N PHE A 32 -4.22 2.70 -0.91
CA PHE A 32 -2.82 2.33 -0.79
C PHE A 32 -2.03 3.55 -0.36
N SER A 33 -1.36 3.45 0.77
CA SER A 33 -0.62 4.57 1.38
C SER A 33 0.64 4.08 2.10
N VAL A 34 1.67 4.90 2.12
CA VAL A 34 2.91 4.65 2.86
C VAL A 34 3.67 5.96 3.08
N LYS A 35 4.48 6.05 4.13
CA LYS A 35 5.45 7.14 4.27
C LYS A 35 6.81 6.70 3.72
N VAL A 36 7.27 7.35 2.65
CA VAL A 36 8.62 7.20 2.11
C VAL A 36 9.50 8.26 2.75
N ASP A 37 10.40 7.83 3.65
CA ASP A 37 11.29 8.72 4.40
C ASP A 37 10.57 9.84 5.14
N GLY A 38 9.41 9.50 5.72
CA GLY A 38 8.56 10.41 6.48
C GLY A 38 7.58 11.24 5.64
N VAL A 39 7.70 11.23 4.31
CA VAL A 39 6.78 11.92 3.40
C VAL A 39 5.65 10.99 2.99
N LEU A 40 4.42 11.44 3.13
CA LEU A 40 3.23 10.67 2.75
C LEU A 40 3.20 10.47 1.22
N TRP A 41 3.12 9.21 0.83
CA TRP A 41 2.90 8.73 -0.52
C TRP A 41 1.57 7.99 -0.55
N GLU A 42 0.67 8.41 -1.44
CA GLU A 42 -0.66 7.84 -1.59
C GLU A 42 -0.93 7.62 -3.07
N ALA A 43 -1.39 6.42 -3.38
CA ALA A 43 -1.94 6.13 -4.69
C ALA A 43 -3.45 6.33 -4.68
N PHE A 44 -3.98 6.46 -5.88
CA PHE A 44 -5.41 6.53 -6.11
C PHE A 44 -5.78 5.40 -7.08
N PRO A 45 -6.98 4.81 -6.94
CA PRO A 45 -7.48 3.87 -7.94
C PRO A 45 -7.46 4.51 -9.33
N ASP A 46 -7.35 3.67 -10.36
CA ASP A 46 -7.35 4.13 -11.74
C ASP A 46 -8.57 5.02 -12.05
N GLU A 47 -8.41 6.11 -12.80
CA GLU A 47 -9.53 7.03 -13.04
C GLU A 47 -10.63 6.41 -13.92
N GLU A 48 -10.27 5.52 -14.84
CA GLU A 48 -11.19 4.83 -15.76
C GLU A 48 -11.88 3.65 -15.07
N PHE A 49 -11.10 2.80 -14.40
CA PHE A 49 -11.61 1.56 -13.78
C PHE A 49 -12.02 1.73 -12.32
N LYS A 50 -11.61 2.81 -11.65
CA LYS A 50 -11.87 3.13 -10.23
C LYS A 50 -11.38 2.07 -9.25
N GLU A 51 -10.42 1.26 -9.69
CA GLU A 51 -9.87 0.13 -8.95
C GLU A 51 -8.34 0.14 -9.01
N TYR A 52 -7.67 -0.55 -8.07
CA TYR A 52 -6.24 -0.81 -8.17
C TYR A 52 -5.93 -1.97 -9.13
N ASN A 53 -4.76 -1.92 -9.76
CA ASN A 53 -4.30 -3.03 -10.58
C ASN A 53 -3.78 -4.16 -9.68
N VAL A 54 -4.61 -5.17 -9.49
CA VAL A 54 -4.29 -6.36 -8.68
C VAL A 54 -4.23 -7.57 -9.60
N SER A 55 -3.16 -8.36 -9.52
CA SER A 55 -2.95 -9.51 -10.39
C SER A 55 -2.43 -10.73 -9.65
N HIS A 56 -2.60 -11.90 -10.27
CA HIS A 56 -2.04 -13.16 -9.80
C HIS A 56 -1.47 -13.97 -10.97
N SER A 57 -0.26 -14.49 -10.80
CA SER A 57 0.36 -15.48 -11.67
C SER A 57 0.35 -16.84 -10.98
N ALA A 58 -0.47 -17.77 -11.49
CA ALA A 58 -0.51 -19.14 -10.99
C ALA A 58 0.80 -19.92 -11.25
N ILE A 59 1.54 -19.57 -12.32
CA ILE A 59 2.82 -20.20 -12.66
C ILE A 59 3.90 -19.82 -11.65
N ASP A 60 3.90 -18.57 -11.20
CA ASP A 60 4.88 -18.05 -10.24
C ASP A 60 4.40 -18.15 -8.78
N GLY A 61 3.13 -18.52 -8.57
CA GLY A 61 2.46 -18.42 -7.28
C GLY A 61 2.48 -17.00 -6.73
N GLN A 62 2.51 -15.99 -7.60
CA GLN A 62 2.75 -14.59 -7.24
C GLN A 62 1.45 -13.80 -7.26
N PHE A 63 1.24 -13.00 -6.22
CA PHE A 63 0.22 -11.96 -6.19
C PHE A 63 0.88 -10.60 -6.17
N SER A 64 0.36 -9.67 -6.97
CA SER A 64 0.94 -8.33 -7.12
C SER A 64 -0.13 -7.25 -7.02
N ILE A 65 0.23 -6.15 -6.35
CA ILE A 65 -0.55 -4.93 -6.27
C ILE A 65 0.27 -3.82 -6.89
N PHE A 66 -0.19 -3.30 -8.03
CA PHE A 66 0.43 -2.17 -8.70
C PHE A 66 -0.35 -0.88 -8.44
N ALA A 67 0.33 0.09 -7.83
CA ALA A 67 -0.24 1.35 -7.40
C ALA A 67 0.50 2.53 -8.04
N VAL A 68 -0.26 3.54 -8.49
CA VAL A 68 0.26 4.76 -9.13
C VAL A 68 -0.20 5.98 -8.35
N ALA A 69 0.73 6.83 -7.94
CA ALA A 69 0.43 8.10 -7.30
C ALA A 69 0.10 9.19 -8.33
N LYS A 70 -0.49 10.30 -7.86
CA LYS A 70 -0.88 11.44 -8.70
C LYS A 70 0.31 12.09 -9.43
N ASP A 71 1.49 12.05 -8.82
CA ASP A 71 2.72 12.53 -9.45
C ASP A 71 3.27 11.56 -10.50
N GLY A 72 2.67 10.38 -10.67
CA GLY A 72 3.05 9.34 -11.61
C GLY A 72 4.16 8.41 -11.12
N SER A 73 4.64 8.57 -9.89
CA SER A 73 5.48 7.56 -9.24
C SER A 73 4.68 6.29 -8.94
N THR A 74 5.34 5.14 -8.90
CA THR A 74 4.68 3.83 -8.81
C THR A 74 5.25 2.97 -7.70
N MET A 75 4.40 2.11 -7.14
CA MET A 75 4.80 1.08 -6.19
C MET A 75 4.17 -0.27 -6.57
N ASP A 76 4.97 -1.33 -6.52
CA ASP A 76 4.52 -2.72 -6.69
C ASP A 76 4.78 -3.48 -5.38
N LEU A 77 3.73 -4.07 -4.80
CA LEU A 77 3.84 -5.08 -3.76
C LEU A 77 3.63 -6.44 -4.40
N SER A 78 4.69 -7.25 -4.48
CA SER A 78 4.60 -8.61 -5.01
C SER A 78 4.97 -9.61 -3.93
N PHE A 79 4.18 -10.68 -3.78
CA PHE A 79 4.46 -11.73 -2.81
C PHE A 79 4.08 -13.12 -3.32
N HIS A 80 4.92 -14.10 -3.02
CA HIS A 80 4.72 -15.50 -3.39
C HIS A 80 3.91 -16.24 -2.35
N SER A 81 3.17 -17.24 -2.82
CA SER A 81 2.62 -18.32 -2.02
C SER A 81 2.90 -19.63 -2.73
N ILE A 82 3.38 -20.64 -1.98
CA ILE A 82 3.60 -22.00 -2.49
C ILE A 82 2.25 -22.70 -2.74
N ASP A 83 1.29 -22.53 -1.81
CA ASP A 83 0.04 -23.30 -1.83
C ASP A 83 -1.21 -22.43 -1.93
N LYS A 84 -1.33 -21.38 -1.10
CA LYS A 84 -2.48 -20.47 -1.05
C LYS A 84 -2.17 -19.11 -0.45
N ILE A 85 -2.82 -18.06 -0.96
CA ILE A 85 -2.74 -16.73 -0.37
C ILE A 85 -3.65 -16.68 0.87
N GLY A 86 -3.07 -16.32 2.01
CA GLY A 86 -3.75 -16.31 3.30
C GLY A 86 -3.33 -15.11 4.15
N VAL A 87 -3.98 -14.96 5.29
CA VAL A 87 -3.50 -14.04 6.34
C VAL A 87 -2.14 -14.52 6.82
N GLY A 88 -1.16 -13.63 6.85
CA GLY A 88 0.22 -14.02 7.17
C GLY A 88 1.26 -13.01 6.74
N ASN A 89 2.52 -13.43 6.92
CA ASN A 89 3.71 -12.64 6.60
C ASN A 89 4.36 -13.17 5.33
N TYR A 90 4.62 -12.27 4.40
CA TYR A 90 5.21 -12.51 3.10
C TYR A 90 6.55 -11.79 3.01
N PRO A 91 7.67 -12.46 3.31
CA PRO A 91 9.00 -11.86 3.19
C PRO A 91 9.37 -11.63 1.72
N ALA A 92 10.25 -10.66 1.48
CA ALA A 92 10.90 -10.50 0.20
C ALA A 92 11.83 -11.69 -0.08
N THR A 93 11.53 -12.46 -1.13
CA THR A 93 12.29 -13.65 -1.55
C THR A 93 12.30 -13.77 -3.06
N GLU A 94 13.20 -14.58 -3.60
CA GLU A 94 13.15 -15.06 -4.98
C GLU A 94 12.63 -16.51 -4.97
N ASN A 95 11.77 -16.87 -5.92
CA ASN A 95 11.32 -18.26 -6.07
C ASN A 95 12.23 -19.02 -7.06
N ASP A 96 12.03 -20.33 -7.20
CA ASP A 96 12.85 -21.19 -8.09
C ASP A 96 12.74 -20.80 -9.58
N ASN A 97 11.74 -20.01 -9.96
CA ASN A 97 11.56 -19.48 -11.32
C ASN A 97 12.31 -18.15 -11.56
N GLY A 98 13.00 -17.62 -10.55
CA GLY A 98 13.68 -16.32 -10.60
C GLY A 98 12.73 -15.11 -10.45
N THR A 99 11.48 -15.36 -10.06
CA THR A 99 10.50 -14.31 -9.80
C THR A 99 10.74 -13.73 -8.42
N HIS A 100 10.65 -12.41 -8.30
CA HIS A 100 10.99 -11.68 -7.07
C HIS A 100 9.74 -11.23 -6.33
N SER A 101 9.69 -11.52 -5.03
CA SER A 101 8.75 -10.94 -4.07
C SER A 101 9.39 -9.80 -3.32
N GLY A 102 8.61 -8.77 -3.04
CA GLY A 102 9.11 -7.58 -2.40
C GLY A 102 8.22 -6.36 -2.56
N VAL A 103 8.83 -5.23 -2.22
CA VAL A 103 8.28 -3.91 -2.49
C VAL A 103 9.21 -3.21 -3.45
N PHE A 104 8.66 -2.77 -4.57
CA PHE A 104 9.39 -2.08 -5.62
C PHE A 104 8.82 -0.67 -5.73
N TYR A 105 9.68 0.34 -5.59
CA TYR A 105 9.30 1.74 -5.69
C TYR A 105 10.04 2.40 -6.84
N ASN A 106 9.29 3.05 -7.72
CA ASN A 106 9.84 3.90 -8.77
C ASN A 106 9.35 5.34 -8.56
N PRO A 107 10.23 6.26 -8.12
CA PRO A 107 9.86 7.65 -7.90
C PRO A 107 9.67 8.45 -9.20
N GLU A 108 10.03 7.91 -10.37
CA GLU A 108 9.94 8.63 -11.64
C GLU A 108 8.59 8.47 -12.33
N VAL A 109 8.10 9.58 -12.91
CA VAL A 109 6.80 9.67 -13.59
C VAL A 109 6.72 8.69 -14.77
N GLY A 110 5.82 7.72 -14.66
CA GLY A 110 5.36 6.91 -15.79
C GLY A 110 6.27 5.76 -16.22
N GLY A 111 7.28 5.36 -15.44
CA GLY A 111 8.08 4.14 -15.69
C GLY A 111 8.79 4.07 -17.06
N LYS A 112 8.77 5.16 -17.83
CA LYS A 112 9.21 5.27 -19.24
C LYS A 112 10.52 6.03 -19.40
N SER A 113 11.21 6.26 -18.30
CA SER A 113 12.57 6.78 -18.32
C SER A 113 13.51 5.64 -18.72
N SER A 114 14.27 5.82 -19.81
CA SER A 114 15.43 4.98 -20.13
C SER A 114 16.46 4.95 -19.00
N ASP A 115 16.32 5.88 -18.06
CA ASP A 115 17.16 6.09 -16.90
C ASP A 115 16.48 5.49 -15.66
N LYS A 116 16.45 4.15 -15.57
CA LYS A 116 15.91 3.38 -14.43
C LYS A 116 16.57 3.68 -13.07
N TYR A 117 17.48 4.65 -13.00
CA TYR A 117 18.47 4.89 -11.96
C TYR A 117 17.90 5.19 -10.57
N MET A 118 16.63 5.63 -10.47
CA MET A 118 16.04 6.00 -9.18
C MET A 118 15.20 4.89 -8.51
N SER A 119 15.04 3.74 -9.18
CA SER A 119 14.26 2.61 -8.64
C SER A 119 14.90 2.05 -7.37
N ALA A 120 14.06 1.64 -6.41
CA ALA A 120 14.51 0.99 -5.18
C ALA A 120 13.67 -0.27 -4.91
N THR A 121 14.34 -1.32 -4.45
CA THR A 121 13.75 -2.65 -4.27
C THR A 121 14.15 -3.25 -2.93
N THR A 122 13.36 -4.19 -2.46
CA THR A 122 13.71 -5.07 -1.34
C THR A 122 14.50 -6.31 -1.77
N SER A 123 14.66 -6.58 -3.08
CA SER A 123 15.20 -7.85 -3.60
C SER A 123 16.72 -8.00 -3.54
N GLU A 124 17.49 -6.90 -3.63
CA GLU A 124 18.96 -6.97 -3.74
C GLU A 124 19.67 -7.18 -2.40
N VAL A 125 18.96 -7.11 -1.28
CA VAL A 125 19.51 -7.38 0.05
C VAL A 125 18.55 -8.31 0.79
N PRO A 126 18.92 -9.57 1.04
CA PRO A 126 18.05 -10.53 1.72
C PRO A 126 17.96 -10.14 3.19
N ILE A 127 16.98 -9.30 3.52
CA ILE A 127 16.65 -8.95 4.90
C ILE A 127 15.23 -9.41 5.14
N GLN A 128 15.09 -10.42 6.02
CA GLN A 128 13.83 -10.93 6.57
C GLN A 128 12.90 -9.84 7.15
N GLN A 129 13.34 -8.59 7.25
CA GLN A 129 12.59 -7.44 7.74
C GLN A 129 11.67 -6.81 6.66
N ASN A 130 11.85 -7.17 5.39
CA ASN A 130 11.02 -6.69 4.29
C ASN A 130 9.82 -7.62 4.12
N VAL A 131 8.80 -7.42 4.96
CA VAL A 131 7.60 -8.27 5.02
C VAL A 131 6.37 -7.46 4.61
N VAL A 132 5.61 -7.98 3.64
CA VAL A 132 4.21 -7.62 3.46
C VAL A 132 3.38 -8.50 4.38
N GLN A 133 2.54 -7.90 5.21
CA GLN A 133 1.66 -8.61 6.13
C GLN A 133 0.21 -8.47 5.67
N ILE A 134 -0.41 -9.58 5.28
CA ILE A 134 -1.85 -9.63 5.05
C ILE A 134 -2.52 -9.85 6.41
N SER A 135 -3.40 -8.93 6.79
CA SER A 135 -4.17 -9.00 8.04
C SER A 135 -5.59 -9.51 7.84
N LYS A 136 -6.15 -9.40 6.64
CA LYS A 136 -7.52 -9.81 6.35
C LYS A 136 -7.69 -10.20 4.88
N ILE A 137 -8.47 -11.26 4.66
CA ILE A 137 -9.01 -11.65 3.36
C ILE A 137 -10.51 -11.88 3.56
N ASP A 138 -11.33 -10.98 3.03
CA ASP A 138 -12.80 -11.09 3.05
C ASP A 138 -13.27 -11.79 1.76
N LYS A 139 -13.97 -12.91 1.92
CA LYS A 139 -14.53 -13.71 0.81
C LYS A 139 -16.05 -13.76 0.84
N SER A 140 -16.68 -12.78 1.50
CA SER A 140 -18.14 -12.69 1.54
C SER A 140 -18.76 -12.53 0.14
N ASP A 141 -18.03 -11.95 -0.81
CA ASP A 141 -18.36 -11.97 -2.22
C ASP A 141 -17.55 -13.08 -2.95
N PRO A 142 -18.21 -14.05 -3.61
CA PRO A 142 -17.53 -15.13 -4.32
C PRO A 142 -16.79 -14.69 -5.59
N LYS A 143 -16.97 -13.45 -6.06
CA LYS A 143 -16.33 -12.90 -7.26
C LYS A 143 -15.30 -11.82 -6.95
N ALA A 144 -15.26 -11.34 -5.72
CA ALA A 144 -14.39 -10.24 -5.32
C ALA A 144 -13.89 -10.46 -3.88
N TYR A 145 -12.57 -10.50 -3.71
CA TYR A 145 -11.96 -10.68 -2.40
C TYR A 145 -11.36 -9.36 -1.94
N ILE A 146 -11.72 -8.92 -0.73
CA ILE A 146 -11.13 -7.72 -0.13
C ILE A 146 -9.91 -8.16 0.66
N ILE A 147 -8.74 -7.64 0.29
CA ILE A 147 -7.46 -7.98 0.91
C ILE A 147 -6.93 -6.72 1.59
N GLU A 148 -6.66 -6.81 2.89
CA GLU A 148 -6.12 -5.72 3.70
C GLU A 148 -4.80 -6.14 4.31
N GLY A 149 -3.85 -5.22 4.37
CA GLY A 149 -2.53 -5.50 4.94
C GLY A 149 -1.68 -4.27 5.18
N THR A 150 -0.46 -4.55 5.65
CA THR A 150 0.54 -3.54 6.02
C THR A 150 1.93 -3.92 5.52
N PHE A 151 2.80 -2.94 5.34
CA PHE A 151 4.20 -3.15 4.96
C PHE A 151 5.06 -2.00 5.49
N SER A 152 6.33 -2.29 5.81
CA SER A 152 7.29 -1.26 6.26
C SER A 152 8.74 -1.60 5.92
N PRO A 153 9.03 -1.90 4.65
CA PRO A 153 10.36 -2.34 4.25
C PRO A 153 11.40 -1.21 4.28
N THR A 154 12.66 -1.61 4.27
CA THR A 154 13.75 -0.73 3.81
C THR A 154 14.06 -1.06 2.37
N LEU A 155 13.95 -0.04 1.51
CA LEU A 155 14.27 -0.16 0.09
C LEU A 155 15.73 0.22 -0.14
N TYR A 156 16.37 -0.48 -1.06
CA TYR A 156 17.73 -0.22 -1.51
C TYR A 156 17.71 0.20 -2.97
N ALA A 157 18.50 1.21 -3.31
CA ALA A 157 18.60 1.68 -4.69
C ALA A 157 19.16 0.58 -5.61
N ALA A 158 18.39 0.25 -6.65
CA ALA A 158 18.74 -0.75 -7.66
C ALA A 158 19.96 -0.34 -8.51
N TYR A 159 20.29 0.96 -8.57
CA TYR A 159 21.40 1.47 -9.37
C TYR A 159 22.35 2.32 -8.54
N ALA A 160 23.66 2.18 -8.79
CA ALA A 160 24.72 2.93 -8.11
C ALA A 160 24.60 4.46 -8.26
N THR A 161 23.97 4.91 -9.36
CA THR A 161 23.74 6.31 -9.70
C THR A 161 22.62 6.97 -8.89
N ASN A 162 21.81 6.20 -8.16
CA ASN A 162 20.81 6.76 -7.26
C ASN A 162 21.50 7.54 -6.13
N PRO A 163 21.25 8.85 -5.96
CA PRO A 163 21.85 9.64 -4.88
C PRO A 163 21.37 9.19 -3.50
N LYS A 164 20.25 8.45 -3.43
CA LYS A 164 19.67 7.92 -2.21
C LYS A 164 19.78 6.40 -2.18
N ARG A 165 20.84 5.90 -1.53
CA ARG A 165 21.13 4.45 -1.48
C ARG A 165 20.08 3.63 -0.73
N THR A 166 19.36 4.26 0.21
CA THR A 166 18.31 3.60 1.00
C THR A 166 17.13 4.53 1.24
N SER A 167 15.93 3.99 1.18
CA SER A 167 14.69 4.68 1.54
C SER A 167 13.91 3.84 2.56
N LYS A 168 13.43 4.47 3.64
CA LYS A 168 12.67 3.77 4.67
C LYS A 168 11.18 3.95 4.45
N LEU A 169 10.46 2.85 4.28
CA LEU A 169 9.00 2.85 4.23
C LEU A 169 8.45 2.62 5.64
N THR A 170 7.49 3.44 6.03
CA THR A 170 6.82 3.34 7.33
C THR A 170 5.33 3.55 7.15
N GLU A 171 4.53 2.99 8.07
CA GLU A 171 3.06 3.15 8.07
C GLU A 171 2.41 2.72 6.74
N GLY A 172 3.02 1.77 6.01
CA GLY A 172 2.47 1.24 4.77
C GLY A 172 1.20 0.43 5.05
N LYS A 173 0.12 0.76 4.36
CA LYS A 173 -1.19 0.12 4.50
C LYS A 173 -1.87 0.05 3.14
N PHE A 174 -2.55 -1.05 2.89
CA PHE A 174 -3.36 -1.22 1.69
C PHE A 174 -4.68 -1.92 2.01
N ARG A 175 -5.67 -1.63 1.17
CA ARG A 175 -6.92 -2.37 1.03
C ARG A 175 -7.26 -2.39 -0.44
N VAL A 176 -7.26 -3.58 -1.02
CA VAL A 176 -7.52 -3.77 -2.46
C VAL A 176 -8.63 -4.79 -2.67
N ILE A 177 -9.25 -4.74 -3.84
CA ILE A 177 -10.24 -5.71 -4.29
C ILE A 177 -9.59 -6.55 -5.38
N TYR A 178 -9.56 -7.86 -5.17
CA TYR A 178 -9.15 -8.81 -6.19
C TYR A 178 -10.39 -9.43 -6.83
N HIS A 179 -10.57 -9.24 -8.12
CA HIS A 179 -11.66 -9.84 -8.89
C HIS A 179 -11.24 -11.21 -9.42
N ALA A 180 -11.91 -12.26 -8.94
CA ALA A 180 -11.70 -13.63 -9.36
C ALA A 180 -12.27 -13.83 -10.78
N GLY A 181 -11.44 -14.31 -11.71
CA GLY A 181 -11.73 -14.26 -13.14
C GLY A 181 -11.57 -15.59 -13.89
N GLY A 182 -11.06 -16.67 -13.28
CA GLY A 182 -10.91 -17.95 -13.99
C GLY A 182 -10.02 -18.99 -13.31
N THR A 183 -9.56 -20.00 -14.08
CA THR A 183 -8.76 -21.14 -13.56
C THR A 183 -7.38 -20.76 -13.01
N ASN A 184 -6.98 -19.50 -13.18
CA ASN A 184 -5.70 -18.96 -12.71
C ASN A 184 -5.86 -18.10 -11.44
N ASP A 185 -7.04 -18.10 -10.81
CA ASP A 185 -7.25 -17.39 -9.55
C ASP A 185 -6.39 -18.02 -8.44
N PRO A 186 -5.84 -17.22 -7.51
CA PRO A 186 -5.12 -17.78 -6.39
C PRO A 186 -6.04 -18.69 -5.60
N PRO A 187 -5.57 -19.87 -5.19
CA PRO A 187 -6.19 -20.54 -4.06
C PRO A 187 -6.08 -19.60 -2.86
N PHE A 188 -7.22 -19.18 -2.31
CA PHE A 188 -7.30 -18.44 -1.05
C PHE A 188 -7.83 -19.33 0.06
#